data_AF-A0A973NT67-F1
#
_entry.id   AF-A0A973NT67-F1
#
_cell.length_a   1.000
_cell.length_b   1.000
_cell.length_c   1.000
_cell.angle_alpha   90.00
_cell.angle_beta   90.00
_cell.angle_gamma   90.00
#
_symmetry.space_group_name_H-M   'P 1'
#
loop_
_entity.id
_entity.type
_entity.pdbx_description
1 polymer ?
#
loop_
_entity_poly.entity_id
_entity_poly.type
_entity_poly.pdbx_seq_one_letter_code
_entity_poly.pdbx_strand_id
1 'polypeptide(L)'
;MRFILGFIGAVFALILTISLISNAATYFNNPPAPLPAEEFHVEPRHLDLASNGPFGKFDNRQLQRGFQVYSEVCSACHSLKLVSFRDLKRIGYNDAEIKKIASDWKTQVPSINPETGEAAGRKALPSDTFPSPFANEVAARAANNNALPPDLSLIT
;
A
#
# COMPACT_ATOMS: atom_id res chain seq x y z
N MET A 1 -21.60 3.53 -52.99
CA MET A 1 -21.44 3.35 -51.53
C MET A 1 -20.49 2.19 -51.15
N ARG A 2 -20.67 0.95 -51.66
CA ARG A 2 -19.82 -0.22 -51.32
C ARG A 2 -18.33 -0.07 -51.69
N PHE A 3 -18.02 0.51 -52.86
CA PHE A 3 -16.63 0.75 -53.27
C PHE A 3 -15.91 1.81 -52.44
N ILE A 4 -16.62 2.84 -51.99
CA ILE A 4 -16.08 3.91 -51.13
C ILE A 4 -15.74 3.34 -49.74
N LEU A 5 -16.65 2.53 -49.17
CA LEU A 5 -16.41 1.85 -47.89
C LEU A 5 -15.25 0.84 -47.98
N GLY A 6 -15.12 0.10 -49.09
CA GLY A 6 -14.00 -0.80 -49.33
C GLY A 6 -12.66 -0.06 -49.45
N PHE A 7 -12.63 1.09 -50.14
CA PHE A 7 -11.44 1.93 -50.25
C PHE A 7 -11.03 2.53 -48.89
N ILE A 8 -11.99 3.04 -48.12
CA ILE A 8 -11.74 3.54 -46.75
C ILE A 8 -11.14 2.43 -45.87
N GLY A 9 -11.68 1.21 -45.94
CA GLY A 9 -11.16 0.06 -45.21
C GLY A 9 -9.74 -0.32 -45.62
N ALA A 10 -9.43 -0.30 -46.93
CA ALA A 10 -8.09 -0.60 -47.44
C ALA A 10 -7.06 0.45 -47.02
N VAL A 11 -7.43 1.74 -47.07
CA VAL A 11 -6.57 2.84 -46.58
C VAL A 11 -6.32 2.69 -45.08
N PHE A 12 -7.34 2.36 -44.30
CA PHE A 12 -7.19 2.14 -42.86
C PHE A 12 -6.27 0.95 -42.54
N ALA A 13 -6.45 -0.18 -43.25
CA ALA A 13 -5.60 -1.36 -43.11
C ALA A 13 -4.13 -1.05 -43.48
N LEU A 14 -3.91 -0.29 -44.56
CA LEU A 14 -2.59 0.16 -44.96
C LEU A 14 -1.94 1.03 -43.88
N ILE A 15 -2.67 2.02 -43.35
CA ILE A 15 -2.16 2.89 -42.28
C ILE A 15 -1.80 2.08 -41.02
N LEU A 16 -2.63 1.11 -40.62
CA LEU A 16 -2.34 0.23 -39.49
C LEU A 16 -1.09 -0.62 -39.73
N THR A 17 -0.93 -1.18 -40.94
CA THR A 17 0.26 -1.98 -41.27
C THR A 17 1.53 -1.13 -41.26
N ILE A 18 1.47 0.09 -41.79
CA ILE A 18 2.59 1.04 -41.74
C ILE A 18 2.92 1.39 -40.28
N SER A 19 1.90 1.68 -39.46
CA SER A 19 2.10 1.99 -38.03
C SER A 19 2.68 0.82 -37.25
N LEU A 20 2.25 -0.41 -37.53
CA LEU A 20 2.78 -1.60 -36.86
C LEU A 20 4.25 -1.82 -37.24
N ILE A 21 4.58 -1.72 -38.54
CA ILE A 21 5.95 -1.90 -39.03
C ILE A 21 6.86 -0.79 -38.50
N SER A 22 6.42 0.46 -38.50
CA SER A 22 7.23 1.57 -38.00
C SER A 22 7.47 1.48 -36.49
N ASN A 23 6.45 1.13 -35.70
CA ASN A 23 6.59 0.93 -34.25
C ASN A 23 7.46 -0.28 -33.91
N ALA A 24 7.38 -1.36 -34.69
CA ALA A 24 8.28 -2.50 -34.52
C ALA A 24 9.73 -2.10 -34.85
N ALA A 25 9.94 -1.40 -35.97
CA ALA A 25 11.27 -0.92 -36.34
C ALA A 25 11.86 0.05 -35.31
N THR A 26 11.06 0.95 -34.71
CA THR A 26 11.55 1.84 -33.65
C THR A 26 11.91 1.07 -32.38
N TYR A 27 11.12 0.07 -31.99
CA TYR A 27 11.41 -0.78 -30.84
C TYR A 27 12.75 -1.53 -30.98
N PHE A 28 13.04 -2.10 -32.16
CA PHE A 28 14.29 -2.83 -32.37
C PHE A 28 15.51 -1.93 -32.54
N ASN A 29 15.35 -0.75 -33.16
CA ASN A 29 16.46 0.19 -33.33
C ASN A 29 16.73 1.04 -32.07
N ASN A 30 15.72 1.24 -31.22
CA ASN A 30 15.79 2.01 -29.99
C ASN A 30 15.09 1.23 -28.87
N PRO A 31 15.69 0.14 -28.38
CA PRO A 31 15.12 -0.60 -27.26
C PRO A 31 14.94 0.36 -26.06
N PRO A 32 13.85 0.22 -25.29
CA PRO A 32 13.65 1.02 -24.10
C PRO A 32 14.82 0.82 -23.13
N ALA A 33 15.22 1.89 -22.43
CA ALA A 33 16.17 1.76 -21.35
C ALA A 33 15.63 0.76 -20.30
N PRO A 34 16.49 -0.08 -19.70
CA PRO A 34 16.05 -0.97 -18.65
C PRO A 34 15.42 -0.15 -17.52
N LEU A 35 14.37 -0.68 -16.92
CA LEU A 35 13.81 -0.05 -15.74
C LEU A 35 14.85 -0.09 -14.61
N PRO A 36 14.91 0.91 -13.71
CA PRO A 36 15.79 0.84 -12.55
C PRO A 36 15.58 -0.45 -11.73
N ALA A 37 14.36 -0.98 -11.71
CA ALA A 37 14.07 -2.26 -11.08
C ALA A 37 14.76 -3.44 -11.79
N GLU A 38 14.90 -3.42 -13.12
CA GLU A 38 15.57 -4.49 -13.86
C GLU A 38 17.09 -4.40 -13.73
N GLU A 39 17.62 -3.17 -13.69
CA GLU A 39 19.05 -2.90 -13.62
C GLU A 39 19.62 -3.09 -12.19
N PHE A 40 18.86 -2.68 -11.17
CA PHE A 40 19.34 -2.64 -9.78
C PHE A 40 18.66 -3.65 -8.85
N HIS A 41 17.81 -4.54 -9.35
CA HIS A 41 17.24 -5.58 -8.50
C HIS A 41 18.31 -6.55 -8.04
N VAL A 42 18.38 -6.70 -6.71
CA VAL A 42 19.18 -7.71 -6.05
C VAL A 42 18.23 -8.57 -5.24
N GLU A 43 18.30 -9.88 -5.47
CA GLU A 43 17.50 -10.84 -4.72
C GLU A 43 17.78 -10.73 -3.22
N PRO A 44 16.74 -10.71 -2.37
CA PRO A 44 16.93 -10.66 -0.94
C PRO A 44 17.64 -11.92 -0.45
N ARG A 45 18.54 -11.75 0.52
CA ARG A 45 19.15 -12.91 1.19
C ARG A 45 18.08 -13.71 1.91
N HIS A 46 18.22 -15.03 1.90
CA HIS A 46 17.34 -15.91 2.66
C HIS A 46 17.40 -15.57 4.15
N LEU A 47 16.24 -15.58 4.80
CA LEU A 47 16.09 -15.32 6.23
C LEU A 47 15.37 -16.49 6.90
N ASP A 48 16.02 -17.08 7.88
CA ASP A 48 15.44 -18.13 8.71
C ASP A 48 14.59 -17.51 9.83
N LEU A 49 13.27 -17.63 9.70
CA LEU A 49 12.29 -17.15 10.69
C LEU A 49 11.72 -18.30 11.51
N ALA A 50 11.30 -18.01 12.74
CA ALA A 50 10.61 -18.98 13.60
C ALA A 50 9.31 -19.55 12.98
N SER A 51 8.69 -18.78 12.09
CA SER A 51 7.48 -19.17 11.35
C SER A 51 7.75 -20.02 10.11
N ASN A 52 9.01 -20.30 9.76
CA ASN A 52 9.33 -21.09 8.57
C ASN A 52 8.88 -22.55 8.70
N GLY A 53 8.52 -23.15 7.57
CA GLY A 53 8.12 -24.55 7.48
C GLY A 53 6.65 -24.83 7.83
N PRO A 54 6.17 -26.05 7.56
CA PRO A 54 4.75 -26.40 7.67
C PRO A 54 4.18 -26.33 9.09
N PHE A 55 5.05 -26.36 10.11
CA PHE A 55 4.66 -26.29 11.52
C PHE A 55 5.24 -25.08 12.25
N GLY A 56 5.87 -24.15 11.52
CA GLY A 56 6.44 -22.93 12.07
C GLY A 56 5.39 -22.09 12.82
N LYS A 57 5.84 -21.35 13.83
CA LYS A 57 4.99 -20.46 14.63
C LYS A 57 5.65 -19.09 14.71
N PHE A 58 4.81 -18.06 14.76
CA PHE A 58 5.31 -16.73 15.05
C PHE A 58 5.83 -16.65 16.50
N ASP A 59 6.98 -16.00 16.69
CA ASP A 59 7.46 -15.61 18.01
C ASP A 59 6.76 -14.31 18.44
N ASN A 60 5.84 -14.41 19.40
CA ASN A 60 5.10 -13.24 19.91
C ASN A 60 6.03 -12.15 20.47
N ARG A 61 7.17 -12.49 21.07
CA ARG A 61 8.11 -11.47 21.56
C ARG A 61 8.74 -10.70 20.39
N GLN A 62 9.04 -11.39 19.29
CA GLN A 62 9.50 -10.76 18.05
C GLN A 62 8.41 -9.87 17.46
N LEU A 63 7.16 -10.34 17.41
CA LEU A 63 6.04 -9.55 16.89
C LEU A 63 5.75 -8.30 17.72
N GLN A 64 5.84 -8.38 19.06
CA GLN A 64 5.67 -7.21 19.94
C GLN A 64 6.75 -6.14 19.71
N ARG A 65 8.02 -6.54 19.54
CA ARG A 65 9.10 -5.62 19.15
C ARG A 65 8.86 -5.03 17.75
N GLY A 66 8.38 -5.84 16.81
CA GLY A 66 8.01 -5.37 15.47
C GLY A 66 6.87 -4.35 15.50
N PHE A 67 5.86 -4.57 16.34
CA PHE A 67 4.78 -3.60 16.55
C PHE A 67 5.29 -2.28 17.15
N GLN A 68 6.23 -2.35 18.10
CA GLN A 68 6.87 -1.15 18.64
C GLN A 68 7.54 -0.33 17.52
N VAL A 69 8.35 -0.97 16.66
CA VAL A 69 8.99 -0.33 15.50
C VAL A 69 7.93 0.29 14.57
N TYR A 70 6.85 -0.44 14.27
CA TYR A 70 5.75 0.10 13.47
C TYR A 70 5.16 1.36 14.11
N SER A 71 4.83 1.32 15.40
CA SER A 71 4.17 2.41 16.11
C SER A 71 5.05 3.66 16.32
N GLU A 72 6.35 3.45 16.42
CA GLU A 72 7.31 4.53 16.68
C GLU A 72 7.82 5.17 15.39
N VAL A 73 7.95 4.39 14.31
CA VAL A 73 8.59 4.82 13.06
C VAL A 73 7.61 4.79 11.88
N CYS A 74 7.07 3.60 11.56
CA CYS A 74 6.36 3.39 10.29
C CYS A 74 4.99 4.06 10.24
N SER A 75 4.29 4.14 11.37
CA SER A 75 2.91 4.64 11.46
C SER A 75 2.78 6.13 11.14
N ALA A 76 3.89 6.85 11.02
CA ALA A 76 3.90 8.24 10.56
C ALA A 76 3.66 8.36 9.04
N CYS A 77 3.97 7.32 8.26
CA CYS A 77 3.85 7.34 6.80
C CYS A 77 2.97 6.21 6.26
N HIS A 78 2.98 5.04 6.90
CA HIS A 78 2.30 3.84 6.42
C HIS A 78 1.04 3.51 7.22
N SER A 79 -0.04 3.22 6.50
CA SER A 79 -1.28 2.73 7.11
C SER A 79 -1.20 1.23 7.43
N LEU A 80 -2.09 0.79 8.31
CA LEU A 80 -2.34 -0.61 8.65
C LEU A 80 -3.86 -0.86 8.71
N LYS A 81 -4.54 -0.59 7.60
CA LYS A 81 -5.99 -0.42 7.54
C LYS A 81 -6.81 -1.70 7.76
N LEU A 82 -6.20 -2.89 7.61
CA LEU A 82 -6.89 -4.17 7.80
C LEU A 82 -6.65 -4.79 9.18
N VAL A 83 -5.95 -4.08 10.08
CA VAL A 83 -5.65 -4.56 11.43
C VAL A 83 -6.31 -3.63 12.45
N SER A 84 -7.02 -4.21 13.41
CA SER A 84 -7.61 -3.50 14.54
C SER A 84 -6.72 -3.56 15.78
N PHE A 85 -6.85 -2.59 16.69
CA PHE A 85 -6.10 -2.62 17.96
C PHE A 85 -6.36 -3.91 18.76
N ARG A 86 -7.58 -4.44 18.74
CA ARG A 86 -7.94 -5.73 19.36
C ARG A 86 -7.13 -6.92 18.82
N ASP A 87 -6.62 -6.84 17.59
CA ASP A 87 -5.83 -7.92 17.00
C ASP A 87 -4.45 -8.05 17.68
N LEU A 88 -4.00 -7.02 18.41
CA LEU A 88 -2.81 -7.09 19.27
C LEU A 88 -2.93 -8.19 20.35
N LYS A 89 -4.15 -8.62 20.69
CA LYS A 89 -4.37 -9.78 21.58
C LYS A 89 -3.75 -11.05 21.01
N ARG A 90 -3.71 -11.20 19.68
CA ARG A 90 -3.12 -12.35 18.99
C ARG A 90 -1.61 -12.44 19.15
N ILE A 91 -0.95 -11.32 19.45
CA ILE A 91 0.50 -11.24 19.68
C ILE A 91 0.84 -11.08 21.16
N GLY A 92 -0.12 -11.32 22.06
CA GLY A 92 0.13 -11.46 23.50
C GLY A 92 -0.12 -10.22 24.36
N TYR A 93 -0.71 -9.16 23.82
CA TYR A 93 -1.16 -8.02 24.64
C TYR A 93 -2.46 -8.34 25.38
N ASN A 94 -2.62 -7.82 26.60
CA ASN A 94 -3.84 -7.94 27.37
C ASN A 94 -4.84 -6.79 27.07
N ASP A 95 -6.09 -6.94 27.49
CA ASP A 95 -7.16 -5.99 27.15
C ASP A 95 -6.91 -4.58 27.72
N ALA A 96 -6.23 -4.46 28.86
CA ALA A 96 -5.88 -3.16 29.45
C ALA A 96 -4.77 -2.46 28.66
N GLU A 97 -3.74 -3.19 28.25
CA GLU A 97 -2.68 -2.68 27.37
C GLU A 97 -3.23 -2.22 26.03
N ILE A 98 -4.08 -3.04 25.40
CA ILE A 98 -4.71 -2.70 24.11
C ILE A 98 -5.55 -1.44 24.23
N LYS A 99 -6.36 -1.33 25.29
CA LYS A 99 -7.15 -0.14 25.55
C LYS A 99 -6.27 1.09 25.74
N LYS A 100 -5.14 0.96 26.44
CA LYS A 100 -4.19 2.06 26.63
C LYS A 100 -3.55 2.48 25.30
N ILE A 101 -3.03 1.52 24.53
CA ILE A 101 -2.41 1.74 23.21
C ILE A 101 -3.39 2.45 22.26
N ALA A 102 -4.63 1.98 22.17
CA ALA A 102 -5.66 2.61 21.34
C ALA A 102 -5.94 4.05 21.81
N SER A 103 -6.09 4.26 23.11
CA SER A 103 -6.43 5.58 23.67
C SER A 103 -5.30 6.61 23.56
N ASP A 104 -4.05 6.16 23.49
CA ASP A 104 -2.85 6.98 23.38
C ASP A 104 -2.38 7.15 21.93
N TRP A 105 -3.07 6.54 20.95
CA TRP A 105 -2.61 6.59 19.57
C TRP A 105 -2.50 8.03 19.08
N LYS A 106 -1.40 8.33 18.38
CA LYS A 106 -1.01 9.70 17.99
C LYS A 106 -2.06 10.37 17.09
N THR A 107 -2.73 9.57 16.25
CA THR A 107 -3.74 10.03 15.32
C THR A 107 -5.13 9.76 15.89
N GLN A 108 -5.95 10.80 16.01
CA GLN A 108 -7.33 10.66 16.45
C GLN A 108 -8.21 10.03 15.37
N VAL A 109 -9.23 9.29 15.79
CA VAL A 109 -10.24 8.74 14.87
C VAL A 109 -11.26 9.85 14.56
N PRO A 110 -11.61 10.07 13.28
CA PRO A 110 -12.67 11.01 12.93
C PRO A 110 -13.99 10.68 13.63
N SER A 111 -14.66 11.71 14.14
CA SER A 111 -15.93 11.63 14.86
C SER A 111 -16.75 12.88 14.59
N ILE A 112 -18.00 12.91 15.09
CA ILE A 112 -18.86 14.09 15.09
C ILE A 112 -19.07 14.53 16.54
N ASN A 113 -19.05 15.84 16.79
CA ASN A 113 -19.40 16.40 18.09
C ASN A 113 -20.93 16.25 18.31
N PRO A 114 -21.38 15.57 19.38
CA PRO A 114 -22.82 15.33 19.61
C PRO A 114 -23.61 16.59 19.95
N GLU A 115 -22.96 17.66 20.41
CA GLU A 115 -23.61 18.92 20.80
C GLU A 115 -23.69 19.92 19.63
N THR A 116 -22.63 20.00 18.81
CA THR A 116 -22.53 20.99 17.72
C THR A 116 -22.78 20.41 16.33
N GLY A 117 -22.67 19.08 16.16
CA GLY A 117 -22.76 18.43 14.85
C GLY A 117 -21.53 18.61 13.96
N GLU A 118 -20.48 19.27 14.46
CA GLU A 118 -19.27 19.55 13.70
C GLU A 118 -18.31 18.36 13.66
N ALA A 119 -17.43 18.33 12.66
CA ALA A 119 -16.35 17.34 12.59
C ALA A 119 -15.40 17.48 13.78
N ALA A 120 -15.09 16.36 14.43
CA ALA A 120 -14.25 16.28 15.60
C ALA A 120 -13.33 15.04 15.54
N GLY A 121 -12.43 14.93 16.51
CA GLY A 121 -11.62 13.73 16.72
C GLY A 121 -11.98 13.05 18.04
N ARG A 122 -11.84 11.72 18.09
CA ARG A 122 -11.96 10.93 19.32
C ARG A 122 -10.74 10.04 19.52
N LYS A 123 -10.51 9.64 20.77
CA LYS A 123 -9.56 8.57 21.08
C LYS A 123 -9.99 7.27 20.41
N ALA A 124 -9.02 6.46 19.97
CA ALA A 124 -9.34 5.18 19.37
C ALA A 124 -9.82 4.18 20.43
N LEU A 125 -10.67 3.28 20.00
CA LEU A 125 -11.19 2.15 20.75
C LEU A 125 -10.48 0.87 20.29
N PRO A 126 -10.45 -0.20 21.11
CA PRO A 126 -9.89 -1.49 20.69
C PRO A 126 -10.50 -2.05 19.39
N SER A 127 -11.76 -1.73 19.09
CA SER A 127 -12.44 -2.17 17.87
C SER A 127 -12.01 -1.44 16.60
N ASP A 128 -11.43 -0.23 16.74
CA ASP A 128 -11.01 0.56 15.59
C ASP A 128 -9.79 -0.07 14.90
N THR A 129 -9.69 0.13 13.59
CA THR A 129 -8.45 -0.09 12.84
C THR A 129 -7.43 0.98 13.18
N PHE A 130 -6.14 0.71 12.93
CA PHE A 130 -5.11 1.74 13.08
C PHE A 130 -5.45 2.95 12.18
N PRO A 131 -5.59 4.16 12.76
CA PRO A 131 -5.90 5.35 11.98
C PRO A 131 -4.81 5.63 10.95
N SER A 132 -5.23 5.95 9.72
CA SER A 132 -4.32 6.31 8.63
C SER A 132 -3.53 7.58 8.98
N PRO A 133 -2.22 7.66 8.67
CA PRO A 133 -1.43 8.87 8.87
C PRO A 133 -1.88 10.04 7.97
N PHE A 134 -2.54 9.73 6.85
CA PHE A 134 -3.04 10.72 5.90
C PHE A 134 -4.53 10.54 5.65
N ALA A 135 -5.23 11.66 5.40
CA ALA A 135 -6.67 11.65 5.15
C ALA A 135 -7.05 10.95 3.82
N ASN A 136 -6.18 11.02 2.82
CA ASN A 136 -6.35 10.38 1.51
C ASN A 136 -5.00 10.24 0.79
N GLU A 137 -5.03 9.60 -0.39
CA GLU A 137 -3.85 9.41 -1.24
C GLU A 137 -3.20 10.72 -1.68
N VAL A 138 -3.98 11.76 -1.99
CA VAL A 138 -3.44 13.06 -2.45
C VAL A 138 -2.58 13.69 -1.36
N ALA A 139 -3.06 13.69 -0.11
CA ALA A 139 -2.31 14.17 1.04
C ALA A 139 -1.05 13.34 1.30
N ALA A 140 -1.14 12.01 1.17
CA ALA A 140 0.00 11.12 1.31
C ALA A 140 1.09 11.42 0.26
N ARG A 141 0.69 11.57 -1.01
CA ARG A 141 1.62 11.92 -2.10
C ARG A 141 2.24 13.30 -1.90
N ALA A 142 1.45 14.30 -1.52
CA ALA A 142 1.94 15.64 -1.27
C ALA A 142 3.03 15.65 -0.17
N ALA A 143 2.87 14.85 0.89
CA ALA A 143 3.84 14.75 1.97
C ALA A 143 5.10 13.93 1.63
N ASN A 144 5.08 13.12 0.56
CA ASN A 144 6.13 12.15 0.24
C ASN A 144 6.68 12.34 -1.19
N ASN A 145 6.87 13.60 -1.63
CA ASN A 145 7.43 13.92 -2.96
C ASN A 145 6.70 13.18 -4.11
N ASN A 146 5.37 13.18 -4.05
CA ASN A 146 4.47 12.51 -4.98
C ASN A 146 4.46 10.97 -4.95
N ALA A 147 5.31 10.34 -4.12
CA ALA A 147 5.26 8.91 -3.85
C ALA A 147 4.13 8.57 -2.88
N LEU A 148 3.48 7.42 -3.07
CA LEU A 148 2.44 6.94 -2.17
C LEU A 148 3.04 5.84 -1.27
N PRO A 149 3.15 6.05 0.05
CA PRO A 149 3.50 4.98 0.97
C PRO A 149 2.45 3.86 0.90
N PRO A 150 2.83 2.61 0.58
CA PRO A 150 1.88 1.51 0.54
C PRO A 150 1.34 1.17 1.93
N ASP A 151 0.11 0.66 1.98
CA ASP A 151 -0.46 0.06 3.20
C ASP A 151 0.30 -1.22 3.55
N LEU A 152 0.63 -1.40 4.82
CA LEU A 152 1.47 -2.53 5.28
C LEU A 152 0.65 -3.73 5.74
N SER A 153 -0.68 -3.74 5.59
CA SER A 153 -1.48 -4.84 6.14
C SER A 153 -1.21 -6.19 5.46
N LEU A 154 -0.77 -6.17 4.19
CA LEU A 154 -0.55 -7.37 3.34
C LEU A 154 0.71 -7.22 2.47
N ILE A 155 1.77 -6.61 2.99
CA ILE A 155 2.99 -6.31 2.21
C ILE A 155 3.96 -7.50 2.08
N THR A 156 3.76 -8.56 2.88
CA THR A 156 4.62 -9.74 3.00
C THR A 156 3.94 -11.00 2.49
#